data_AF-A0A7R9EP06-F1
#
_entry.id   AF-A0A7R9EP06-F1
#
_cell.length_a   1.000
_cell.length_b   1.000
_cell.length_c   1.000
_cell.angle_alpha   90.00
_cell.angle_beta   90.00
_cell.angle_gamma   90.00
#
_symmetry.space_group_name_H-M   'P 1'
#
loop_
_entity.id
_entity.type
_entity.pdbx_description
1 polymer ?
#
loop_
_entity_poly.entity_id
_entity_poly.type
_entity_poly.pdbx_seq_one_letter_code
_entity_poly.pdbx_strand_id
1 'polypeptide(L)'
;MFPGIALTQLLLLPPSQRLPAHTSLRRAAIDLIGRGFTVWEPYLDVSRVLLGLLELCCEADKLVPSMTYGLPLTPAADSCRTARHALTLIATARPAAFITTMARETFLFVSQVARYNTLQQNAQTLNVNMANTILHKAKPEILRGVELLIDKMQNEMADLLVEVVDIVLHCVDPGHLKTRPLGEVFPAVCRFNQVSHCPSSRRIGVGAKNGQIALYELRSNKCQMIQAHGAAITANTFSPEGKFLASYSCAENRLSFWQTSTGMFGLGNSQTKCIKSYSTAPIADVSRLNPMRLARLIWINNRTVSLMLADGSETRFNV
;
A
#
# COMPACT_ATOMS: atom_id res chain seq x y z
N MET A 1 17.91 -22.15 22.54
CA MET A 1 17.47 -21.65 21.22
C MET A 1 16.02 -21.20 21.39
N PHE A 2 15.71 -19.91 21.18
CA PHE A 2 14.33 -19.44 21.30
C PHE A 2 13.44 -20.18 20.29
N PRO A 3 12.29 -20.76 20.71
CA PRO A 3 11.44 -21.56 19.83
C PRO A 3 11.13 -20.90 18.49
N GLY A 4 10.84 -19.58 18.49
CA GLY A 4 10.59 -18.82 17.26
C GLY A 4 11.73 -18.90 16.23
N ILE A 5 12.99 -18.79 16.66
CA ILE A 5 14.16 -18.83 15.75
C ILE A 5 14.29 -20.21 15.10
N ALA A 6 14.10 -21.29 15.86
CA ALA A 6 14.15 -22.65 15.33
C ALA A 6 13.04 -22.90 14.30
N LEU A 7 11.83 -22.41 14.57
CA LEU A 7 10.70 -22.54 13.65
C LEU A 7 10.95 -21.73 12.37
N THR A 8 11.48 -20.51 12.48
CA THR A 8 11.85 -19.69 11.32
C THR A 8 12.96 -20.35 10.50
N GLN A 9 13.93 -21.02 11.14
CA GLN A 9 14.92 -21.82 10.40
C GLN A 9 14.25 -22.95 9.61
N LEU A 10 13.29 -23.67 10.20
CA LEU A 10 12.52 -24.71 9.47
C LEU A 10 11.71 -24.14 8.30
N LEU A 11 11.23 -22.90 8.39
CA LEU A 11 10.58 -22.22 7.28
C LEU A 11 11.57 -21.90 6.15
N LEU A 12 12.73 -21.34 6.49
CA LEU A 12 13.67 -20.76 5.53
C LEU A 12 14.70 -21.74 4.96
N LEU A 13 14.87 -22.91 5.59
CA LEU A 13 15.85 -23.91 5.13
C LEU A 13 15.48 -24.41 3.72
N PRO A 14 16.41 -24.43 2.75
CA PRO A 14 16.16 -25.01 1.44
C PRO A 14 15.71 -26.47 1.53
N PRO A 15 14.86 -26.94 0.61
CA PRO A 15 14.45 -28.33 0.58
C PRO A 15 15.65 -29.25 0.31
N SER A 16 15.68 -30.39 0.99
CA SER A 16 16.68 -31.44 0.79
C SER A 16 16.00 -32.81 0.77
N GLN A 17 16.74 -33.86 0.38
CA GLN A 17 16.22 -35.24 0.44
C GLN A 17 15.75 -35.64 1.84
N ARG A 18 16.41 -35.12 2.90
CA ARG A 18 16.06 -35.41 4.30
C ARG A 18 14.91 -34.54 4.83
N LEU A 19 14.75 -33.33 4.29
CA LEU A 19 13.69 -32.40 4.67
C LEU A 19 13.09 -31.74 3.42
N PRO A 20 12.13 -32.42 2.75
CA PRO A 20 11.44 -31.89 1.58
C PRO A 20 10.72 -30.55 1.87
N ALA A 21 10.35 -29.82 0.80
CA ALA A 21 9.71 -28.51 0.89
C ALA A 21 8.36 -28.55 1.63
N HIS A 22 7.60 -29.62 1.44
CA HIS A 22 6.25 -29.77 1.97
C HIS A 22 6.18 -30.98 2.89
N THR A 23 6.40 -30.76 4.17
CA THR A 23 6.33 -31.79 5.23
C THR A 23 5.42 -31.32 6.36
N SER A 24 4.86 -32.27 7.11
CA SER A 24 4.07 -31.96 8.31
C SER A 24 4.87 -31.16 9.33
N LEU A 25 6.19 -31.40 9.45
CA LEU A 25 7.08 -30.65 10.35
C LEU A 25 7.18 -29.18 9.95
N ARG A 26 7.47 -28.88 8.68
CA ARG A 26 7.51 -27.49 8.18
C ARG A 26 6.15 -26.81 8.31
N ARG A 27 5.06 -27.54 8.04
CA ARG A 27 3.70 -27.04 8.19
C ARG A 27 3.37 -26.69 9.65
N ALA A 28 3.73 -27.54 10.60
CA ALA A 28 3.56 -27.25 12.03
C ALA A 28 4.37 -26.01 12.44
N ALA A 29 5.58 -25.85 11.91
CA ALA A 29 6.37 -24.64 12.14
C ALA A 29 5.69 -23.37 11.62
N ILE A 30 5.11 -23.43 10.41
CA ILE A 30 4.36 -22.32 9.82
C ILE A 30 3.15 -21.93 10.68
N ASP A 31 2.33 -22.91 11.09
CA ASP A 31 1.14 -22.65 11.93
C ASP A 31 1.53 -22.03 13.28
N LEU A 32 2.58 -22.56 13.92
CA LEU A 32 3.10 -22.03 15.19
C LEU A 32 3.66 -20.62 15.02
N ILE A 33 4.41 -20.34 13.95
CA ILE A 33 4.90 -18.97 13.64
C ILE A 33 3.72 -18.00 13.53
N GLY A 34 2.67 -18.37 12.79
CA GLY A 34 1.48 -17.53 12.64
C GLY A 34 0.81 -17.21 13.98
N ARG A 35 0.60 -18.22 14.83
CA ARG A 35 -0.07 -18.09 16.13
C ARG A 35 0.79 -17.41 17.20
N GLY A 36 2.09 -17.66 17.19
CA GLY A 36 3.06 -17.19 18.19
C GLY A 36 3.77 -15.89 17.81
N PHE A 37 3.47 -15.31 16.65
CA PHE A 37 4.22 -14.17 16.10
C PHE A 37 4.36 -13.02 17.08
N THR A 38 3.29 -12.61 17.75
CA THR A 38 3.30 -11.47 18.68
C THR A 38 4.25 -11.66 19.87
N VAL A 39 4.51 -12.91 20.27
CA VAL A 39 5.44 -13.26 21.35
C VAL A 39 6.87 -13.31 20.84
N TRP A 40 7.09 -13.75 19.60
CA TRP A 40 8.42 -13.98 19.05
C TRP A 40 8.97 -12.82 18.23
N GLU A 41 8.12 -11.90 17.75
CA GLU A 41 8.45 -10.77 16.88
C GLU A 41 9.74 -10.04 17.27
N PRO A 42 10.02 -9.70 18.56
CA PRO A 42 11.26 -8.99 18.93
C PRO A 42 12.56 -9.75 18.60
N TYR A 43 12.47 -11.05 18.37
CA TYR A 43 13.59 -11.95 18.10
C TYR A 43 13.62 -12.48 16.66
N LEU A 44 12.65 -12.07 15.83
CA LEU A 44 12.50 -12.56 14.46
C LEU A 44 12.94 -11.51 13.43
N ASP A 45 13.50 -12.01 12.32
CA ASP A 45 13.60 -11.22 11.09
C ASP A 45 12.23 -11.26 10.39
N VAL A 46 11.42 -10.22 10.65
CA VAL A 46 10.05 -10.12 10.12
C VAL A 46 10.03 -10.17 8.59
N SER A 47 10.98 -9.52 7.92
CA SER A 47 11.10 -9.55 6.46
C SER A 47 11.25 -10.98 5.96
N ARG A 48 12.19 -11.75 6.53
CA ARG A 48 12.40 -13.14 6.10
C ARG A 48 11.21 -14.04 6.40
N VAL A 49 10.58 -13.88 7.55
CA VAL A 49 9.37 -14.65 7.89
C VAL A 49 8.27 -14.38 6.86
N LEU A 50 7.96 -13.12 6.59
CA LEU A 50 6.90 -12.76 5.63
C LEU A 50 7.24 -13.24 4.22
N LEU A 51 8.48 -13.04 3.74
CA LEU A 51 8.90 -13.51 2.42
C LEU A 51 8.87 -15.04 2.29
N GLY A 52 9.30 -15.78 3.32
CA GLY A 52 9.24 -17.24 3.33
C GLY A 52 7.81 -17.78 3.32
N LEU A 53 6.89 -17.10 4.00
CA LEU A 53 5.46 -17.44 3.94
C LEU A 53 4.85 -17.09 2.57
N LEU A 54 5.20 -15.93 2.01
CA LEU A 54 4.74 -15.51 0.67
C LEU A 54 5.25 -16.43 -0.44
N GLU A 55 6.48 -16.96 -0.31
CA GLU A 55 7.03 -17.93 -1.25
C GLU A 55 6.12 -19.16 -1.39
N LEU A 56 5.61 -19.67 -0.27
CA LEU A 56 4.67 -20.80 -0.24
C LEU A 56 3.29 -20.47 -0.81
N CYS A 57 2.95 -19.19 -0.95
CA CYS A 57 1.68 -18.72 -1.49
C CYS A 57 1.74 -18.35 -2.98
N CYS A 58 2.92 -18.38 -3.62
CA CYS A 58 3.07 -17.94 -5.02
C CYS A 58 2.20 -18.70 -6.03
N GLU A 59 1.87 -19.96 -5.75
CA GLU A 59 1.06 -20.82 -6.64
C GLU A 59 -0.34 -21.11 -6.08
N ALA A 60 -0.79 -20.28 -5.14
CA ALA A 60 -1.98 -20.60 -4.37
C ALA A 60 -3.26 -20.68 -5.22
N ASP A 61 -3.35 -19.90 -6.30
CA ASP A 61 -4.51 -19.95 -7.23
C ASP A 61 -4.56 -21.24 -8.05
N LYS A 62 -3.41 -21.92 -8.24
CA LYS A 62 -3.34 -23.25 -8.87
C LYS A 62 -3.62 -24.37 -7.87
N LEU A 63 -3.12 -24.22 -6.65
CA LEU A 63 -3.08 -25.28 -5.65
C LEU A 63 -4.34 -25.33 -4.77
N VAL A 64 -4.96 -24.19 -4.48
CA VAL A 64 -6.14 -24.09 -3.60
C VAL A 64 -7.12 -23.02 -4.14
N PRO A 65 -7.89 -23.32 -5.21
CA PRO A 65 -8.80 -22.35 -5.80
C PRO A 65 -10.05 -22.06 -4.95
N SER A 66 -10.43 -22.98 -4.05
CA SER A 66 -11.64 -22.88 -3.20
C SER A 66 -11.46 -23.58 -1.85
N MET A 67 -12.21 -23.13 -0.83
CA MET A 67 -12.26 -23.73 0.52
C MET A 67 -12.75 -25.19 0.53
N THR A 68 -13.43 -25.64 -0.53
CA THR A 68 -13.95 -27.01 -0.69
C THR A 68 -13.19 -27.84 -1.73
N TYR A 69 -12.04 -27.37 -2.23
CA TYR A 69 -11.30 -28.06 -3.27
C TYR A 69 -10.67 -29.38 -2.77
N GLY A 70 -11.23 -30.50 -3.24
CA GLY A 70 -10.57 -31.80 -3.43
C GLY A 70 -9.82 -32.37 -2.23
N LEU A 71 -10.51 -32.63 -1.11
CA LEU A 71 -9.90 -33.38 -0.01
C LEU A 71 -9.64 -34.84 -0.44
N PRO A 72 -8.49 -35.43 -0.08
CA PRO A 72 -7.39 -34.85 0.69
C PRO A 72 -6.49 -33.91 -0.14
N LEU A 73 -6.04 -32.81 0.48
CA LEU A 73 -5.12 -31.86 -0.14
C LEU A 73 -3.75 -32.49 -0.41
N THR A 74 -3.09 -32.05 -1.48
CA THR A 74 -1.67 -32.35 -1.67
C THR A 74 -0.83 -31.67 -0.59
N PRO A 75 0.37 -32.20 -0.24
CA PRO A 75 1.24 -31.55 0.75
C PRO A 75 1.58 -30.08 0.44
N ALA A 76 1.72 -29.75 -0.85
CA ALA A 76 1.95 -28.38 -1.31
C ALA A 76 0.73 -27.48 -1.09
N ALA A 77 -0.47 -27.96 -1.43
CA ALA A 77 -1.72 -27.25 -1.19
C ALA A 77 -1.99 -27.01 0.31
N ASP A 78 -1.69 -28.00 1.15
CA ASP A 78 -1.82 -27.90 2.61
C ASP A 78 -0.81 -26.91 3.23
N SER A 79 0.44 -26.93 2.74
CA SER A 79 1.48 -25.96 3.13
C SER A 79 1.09 -24.52 2.74
N CYS A 80 0.63 -24.33 1.51
CA CYS A 80 0.14 -23.05 0.99
C CYS A 80 -1.02 -22.51 1.84
N ARG A 81 -2.04 -23.35 2.10
CA ARG A 81 -3.17 -22.98 2.96
C ARG A 81 -2.73 -22.56 4.35
N THR A 82 -1.79 -23.30 4.96
CA THR A 82 -1.26 -22.98 6.29
C THR A 82 -0.46 -21.68 6.28
N ALA A 83 0.34 -21.43 5.24
CA ALA A 83 1.09 -20.18 5.07
C ALA A 83 0.16 -18.97 4.90
N ARG A 84 -0.90 -19.08 4.09
CA ARG A 84 -1.95 -18.04 3.96
C ARG A 84 -2.61 -17.73 5.29
N HIS A 85 -2.91 -18.77 6.07
CA HIS A 85 -3.49 -18.60 7.40
C HIS A 85 -2.51 -17.88 8.35
N ALA A 86 -1.24 -18.32 8.38
CA ALA A 86 -0.20 -17.67 9.19
C ALA A 86 0.03 -16.21 8.80
N LEU A 87 0.10 -15.88 7.50
CA LEU A 87 0.17 -14.49 7.01
C LEU A 87 -1.00 -13.66 7.52
N THR A 88 -2.21 -14.22 7.49
CA THR A 88 -3.42 -13.54 7.96
C THR A 88 -3.35 -13.28 9.46
N LEU A 89 -2.90 -14.25 10.26
CA LEU A 89 -2.71 -14.08 11.70
C LEU A 89 -1.66 -13.00 12.00
N ILE A 90 -0.51 -13.03 11.32
CA ILE A 90 0.56 -12.05 11.50
C ILE A 90 0.09 -10.65 11.13
N ALA A 91 -0.51 -10.51 9.94
CA ALA A 91 -0.98 -9.22 9.43
C ALA A 91 -2.02 -8.59 10.37
N THR A 92 -3.01 -9.37 10.82
CA THR A 92 -4.06 -8.86 11.71
C THR A 92 -3.59 -8.63 13.15
N ALA A 93 -2.57 -9.35 13.61
CA ALA A 93 -2.01 -9.15 14.95
C ALA A 93 -1.04 -7.96 15.03
N ARG A 94 -0.30 -7.67 13.95
CA ARG A 94 0.64 -6.53 13.84
C ARG A 94 0.58 -5.87 12.46
N PRO A 95 -0.47 -5.10 12.15
CA PRO A 95 -0.67 -4.52 10.80
C PRO A 95 0.44 -3.56 10.40
N ALA A 96 0.89 -2.72 11.35
CA ALA A 96 1.96 -1.78 11.10
C ALA A 96 3.27 -2.49 10.72
N ALA A 97 3.63 -3.58 11.40
CA ALA A 97 4.81 -4.38 11.07
C ALA A 97 4.66 -4.99 9.67
N PHE A 98 3.49 -5.56 9.35
CA PHE A 98 3.23 -6.13 8.03
C PHE A 98 3.36 -5.08 6.90
N ILE A 99 2.66 -3.95 7.01
CA ILE A 99 2.65 -2.90 5.97
C ILE A 99 4.03 -2.25 5.81
N THR A 100 4.66 -1.83 6.92
CA THR A 100 5.98 -1.16 6.84
C THR A 100 7.05 -2.10 6.29
N THR A 101 7.04 -3.39 6.67
CA THR A 101 7.93 -4.40 6.09
C THR A 101 7.66 -4.60 4.59
N MET A 102 6.40 -4.79 4.17
CA MET A 102 6.08 -4.98 2.74
C MET A 102 6.41 -3.76 1.89
N ALA A 103 6.18 -2.55 2.39
CA ALA A 103 6.56 -1.31 1.72
C ALA A 103 8.08 -1.19 1.56
N ARG A 104 8.84 -1.53 2.61
CA ARG A 104 10.31 -1.57 2.56
C ARG A 104 10.82 -2.59 1.53
N GLU A 105 10.34 -3.82 1.57
CA GLU A 105 10.76 -4.87 0.63
C GLU A 105 10.42 -4.50 -0.82
N THR A 106 9.25 -3.91 -1.03
CA THR A 106 8.82 -3.35 -2.33
C THR A 106 9.76 -2.26 -2.81
N PHE A 107 10.11 -1.30 -1.95
CA PHE A 107 11.03 -0.22 -2.27
C PHE A 107 12.44 -0.73 -2.63
N LEU A 108 12.96 -1.69 -1.85
CA LEU A 108 14.25 -2.32 -2.10
C LEU A 108 14.25 -3.03 -3.47
N PHE A 109 13.19 -3.78 -3.76
CA PHE A 109 13.03 -4.45 -5.05
C PHE A 109 12.99 -3.46 -6.22
N VAL A 110 12.18 -2.40 -6.13
CA VAL A 110 12.08 -1.38 -7.18
C VAL A 110 13.43 -0.67 -7.40
N SER A 111 14.13 -0.36 -6.31
CA SER A 111 15.47 0.25 -6.36
C SER A 111 16.50 -0.66 -7.04
N GLN A 112 16.44 -1.97 -6.74
CA GLN A 112 17.30 -2.96 -7.37
C GLN A 112 17.01 -3.09 -8.87
N VAL A 113 15.74 -3.11 -9.27
CA VAL A 113 15.32 -3.12 -10.69
C VAL A 113 15.80 -1.87 -11.42
N ALA A 114 15.64 -0.69 -10.82
CA ALA A 114 16.11 0.57 -11.41
C ALA A 114 17.62 0.55 -11.65
N ARG A 115 18.40 0.15 -10.63
CA ARG A 115 19.86 0.00 -10.73
C ARG A 115 20.26 -1.00 -11.82
N TYR A 116 19.56 -2.12 -11.90
CA TYR A 116 19.81 -3.14 -12.91
C TYR A 116 19.57 -2.61 -14.33
N ASN A 117 18.46 -1.89 -14.56
CA ASN A 117 18.15 -1.31 -15.86
C ASN A 117 19.19 -0.27 -16.31
N THR A 118 19.70 0.55 -15.39
CA THR A 118 20.81 1.48 -15.67
C THR A 118 22.09 0.74 -16.04
N LEU A 119 22.40 -0.37 -15.37
CA LEU A 119 23.61 -1.16 -15.66
C LEU A 119 23.52 -1.94 -16.97
N GLN A 120 22.34 -2.44 -17.35
CA GLN A 120 22.14 -3.08 -18.65
C GLN A 120 22.39 -2.13 -19.83
N GLN A 121 22.06 -0.86 -19.69
CA GLN A 121 22.41 0.17 -20.69
C GLN A 121 23.93 0.32 -20.87
N ASN A 122 24.74 -0.13 -19.90
CA ASN A 122 26.20 -0.07 -19.91
C ASN A 122 26.89 -1.42 -20.26
N ALA A 123 26.17 -2.35 -20.90
CA ALA A 123 26.68 -3.51 -21.64
C ALA A 123 27.48 -4.62 -20.90
N GLN A 124 27.53 -4.67 -19.56
CA GLN A 124 28.31 -5.72 -18.84
C GLN A 124 27.60 -6.33 -17.62
N THR A 125 26.36 -6.82 -17.74
CA THR A 125 25.69 -7.50 -16.60
C THR A 125 25.00 -8.81 -16.95
N LEU A 126 25.16 -9.79 -16.05
CA LEU A 126 24.45 -11.07 -15.99
C LEU A 126 22.92 -10.86 -16.08
N ASN A 127 22.25 -11.69 -16.87
CA ASN A 127 20.81 -11.60 -17.10
C ASN A 127 20.03 -12.12 -15.87
N VAL A 128 19.72 -11.25 -14.91
CA VAL A 128 18.95 -11.63 -13.71
C VAL A 128 17.46 -11.50 -14.02
N ASN A 129 16.75 -12.63 -14.05
CA ASN A 129 15.31 -12.65 -14.32
C ASN A 129 14.50 -12.17 -13.10
N MET A 130 14.21 -10.88 -13.05
CA MET A 130 13.43 -10.23 -11.98
C MET A 130 12.01 -10.79 -11.83
N ALA A 131 11.44 -11.37 -12.89
CA ALA A 131 10.11 -11.99 -12.84
C ALA A 131 10.07 -13.25 -11.96
N ASN A 132 11.22 -13.84 -11.63
CA ASN A 132 11.31 -15.04 -10.81
C ASN A 132 11.42 -14.76 -9.30
N THR A 133 11.45 -13.48 -8.89
CA THR A 133 11.55 -13.10 -7.47
C THR A 133 10.26 -13.37 -6.71
N ILE A 134 10.39 -13.66 -5.41
CA ILE A 134 9.26 -13.96 -4.51
C ILE A 134 8.27 -12.79 -4.50
N LEU A 135 8.75 -11.55 -4.32
CA LEU A 135 7.91 -10.36 -4.30
C LEU A 135 7.09 -10.19 -5.58
N HIS A 136 7.69 -10.46 -6.74
CA HIS A 136 6.97 -10.37 -8.02
C HIS A 136 5.87 -11.43 -8.12
N LYS A 137 6.14 -12.67 -7.73
CA LYS A 137 5.16 -13.77 -7.78
C LYS A 137 4.06 -13.64 -6.73
N ALA A 138 4.38 -13.08 -5.56
CA ALA A 138 3.48 -12.98 -4.43
C ALA A 138 2.55 -11.75 -4.48
N LYS A 139 2.63 -10.90 -5.53
CA LYS A 139 1.78 -9.70 -5.69
C LYS A 139 0.29 -9.94 -5.40
N PRO A 140 -0.38 -11.00 -5.91
CA PRO A 140 -1.79 -11.24 -5.60
C PRO A 140 -2.05 -11.48 -4.11
N GLU A 141 -1.16 -12.22 -3.45
CA GLU A 141 -1.28 -12.52 -2.02
C GLU A 141 -1.00 -11.29 -1.15
N ILE A 142 -0.06 -10.43 -1.55
CA ILE A 142 0.22 -9.16 -0.88
C ILE A 142 -1.01 -8.25 -0.98
N LEU A 143 -1.61 -8.11 -2.18
CA LEU A 143 -2.82 -7.32 -2.38
C LEU A 143 -3.99 -7.84 -1.53
N ARG A 144 -4.17 -9.17 -1.46
CA ARG A 144 -5.17 -9.80 -0.58
C ARG A 144 -4.95 -9.43 0.89
N GLY A 145 -3.70 -9.44 1.35
CA GLY A 145 -3.33 -9.04 2.71
C GLY A 145 -3.64 -7.56 2.99
N VAL A 146 -3.28 -6.67 2.06
CA VAL A 146 -3.56 -5.23 2.15
C VAL A 146 -5.08 -4.97 2.18
N GLU A 147 -5.85 -5.61 1.29
CA GLU A 147 -7.31 -5.47 1.25
C GLU A 147 -7.96 -5.94 2.56
N LEU A 148 -7.53 -7.09 3.09
CA LEU A 148 -7.97 -7.59 4.39
C LEU A 148 -7.73 -6.56 5.52
N LEU A 149 -6.56 -5.94 5.56
CA LEU A 149 -6.24 -4.94 6.57
C LEU A 149 -7.05 -3.65 6.41
N ILE A 150 -7.29 -3.21 5.16
CA ILE A 150 -8.20 -2.09 4.90
C ILE A 150 -9.61 -2.43 5.38
N ASP A 151 -10.09 -3.66 5.18
CA ASP A 151 -11.44 -4.05 5.61
C ASP A 151 -11.57 -4.15 7.14
N LYS A 152 -10.56 -4.68 7.82
CA LYS A 152 -10.62 -4.98 9.26
C LYS A 152 -10.09 -3.87 10.16
N MET A 153 -9.16 -3.04 9.67
CA MET A 153 -8.31 -2.17 10.49
C MET A 153 -8.13 -0.79 9.85
N GLN A 154 -9.24 -0.18 9.38
CA GLN A 154 -9.25 1.09 8.62
C GLN A 154 -8.44 2.21 9.27
N ASN A 155 -8.55 2.41 10.58
CA ASN A 155 -7.86 3.50 11.27
C ASN A 155 -6.34 3.33 11.24
N GLU A 156 -5.83 2.12 11.45
CA GLU A 156 -4.39 1.84 11.36
C GLU A 156 -3.89 1.95 9.92
N MET A 157 -4.71 1.55 8.93
CA MET A 157 -4.36 1.70 7.52
C MET A 157 -4.36 3.16 7.06
N ALA A 158 -5.24 4.01 7.63
CA ALA A 158 -5.23 5.45 7.36
C ALA A 158 -3.92 6.11 7.84
N ASP A 159 -3.37 5.63 8.97
CA ASP A 159 -2.11 6.12 9.50
C ASP A 159 -0.90 5.75 8.64
N LEU A 160 -1.00 4.67 7.86
CA LEU A 160 0.05 4.11 6.99
C LEU A 160 -0.32 4.16 5.50
N LEU A 161 -1.19 5.10 5.13
CA LEU A 161 -1.86 5.08 3.84
C LEU A 161 -0.90 5.28 2.66
N VAL A 162 0.21 6.00 2.88
CA VAL A 162 1.26 6.18 1.86
C VAL A 162 1.94 4.85 1.57
N GLU A 163 2.35 4.12 2.61
CA GLU A 163 2.97 2.79 2.50
C GLU A 163 1.99 1.78 1.88
N VAL A 164 0.72 1.84 2.26
CA VAL A 164 -0.34 1.02 1.65
C VAL A 164 -0.42 1.28 0.15
N VAL A 165 -0.44 2.54 -0.28
CA VAL A 165 -0.53 2.89 -1.70
C VAL A 165 0.76 2.56 -2.44
N ASP A 166 1.94 2.68 -1.83
CA ASP A 166 3.22 2.23 -2.41
C ASP A 166 3.17 0.74 -2.75
N ILE A 167 2.71 -0.10 -1.80
CA ILE A 167 2.54 -1.54 -2.00
C ILE A 167 1.54 -1.81 -3.12
N VAL A 168 0.39 -1.14 -3.10
CA VAL A 168 -0.66 -1.32 -4.11
C VAL A 168 -0.14 -0.97 -5.49
N LEU A 169 0.49 0.20 -5.67
CA LEU A 169 1.02 0.64 -6.97
C LEU A 169 2.14 -0.28 -7.49
N HIS A 170 2.90 -0.91 -6.60
CA HIS A 170 3.87 -1.93 -6.99
C HIS A 170 3.21 -3.24 -7.44
N CYS A 171 2.17 -3.68 -6.72
CA CYS A 171 1.57 -5.00 -6.91
C CYS A 171 0.53 -5.03 -8.04
N VAL A 172 -0.16 -3.93 -8.31
CA VAL A 172 -1.08 -3.85 -9.45
C VAL A 172 -0.32 -3.82 -10.77
N ASP A 173 -0.93 -4.39 -11.82
CA ASP A 173 -0.37 -4.31 -13.17
C ASP A 173 -0.34 -2.85 -13.64
N PRO A 174 0.83 -2.28 -13.98
CA PRO A 174 0.93 -0.92 -14.49
C PRO A 174 0.06 -0.69 -15.73
N GLY A 175 -0.16 -1.72 -16.56
CA GLY A 175 -1.05 -1.67 -17.73
C GLY A 175 -2.51 -1.41 -17.36
N HIS A 176 -2.99 -1.93 -16.23
CA HIS A 176 -4.37 -1.71 -15.77
C HIS A 176 -4.62 -0.24 -15.41
N LEU A 177 -3.67 0.43 -14.75
CA LEU A 177 -3.80 1.85 -14.41
C LEU A 177 -3.66 2.78 -15.62
N LYS A 178 -3.25 2.26 -16.80
CA LYS A 178 -3.27 3.04 -18.05
C LYS A 178 -4.67 3.14 -18.65
N THR A 179 -5.55 2.18 -18.36
CA THR A 179 -6.86 2.03 -19.01
C THR A 179 -8.03 2.16 -18.03
N ARG A 180 -7.82 1.86 -16.75
CA ARG A 180 -8.86 1.87 -15.71
C ARG A 180 -8.46 2.78 -14.54
N PRO A 181 -9.42 3.44 -13.88
CA PRO A 181 -9.15 4.21 -12.68
C PRO A 181 -8.74 3.31 -11.51
N LEU A 182 -7.97 3.85 -10.56
CA LEU A 182 -7.58 3.15 -9.34
C LEU A 182 -8.78 2.51 -8.60
N GLY A 183 -9.94 3.19 -8.59
CA GLY A 183 -11.16 2.68 -7.96
C GLY A 183 -11.75 1.42 -8.61
N GLU A 184 -11.36 1.09 -9.84
CA GLU A 184 -11.70 -0.19 -10.49
C GLU A 184 -10.61 -1.24 -10.34
N VAL A 185 -9.34 -0.81 -10.29
CA VAL A 185 -8.18 -1.71 -10.21
C VAL A 185 -7.99 -2.22 -8.78
N PHE A 186 -8.12 -1.35 -7.78
CA PHE A 186 -8.02 -1.68 -6.36
C PHE A 186 -8.96 -0.76 -5.56
N PRO A 187 -10.27 -1.08 -5.50
CA PRO A 187 -11.29 -0.21 -4.91
C PRO A 187 -11.08 0.14 -3.43
N ALA A 188 -10.40 -0.74 -2.68
CA ALA A 188 -10.27 -0.65 -1.22
C ALA A 188 -9.60 0.67 -0.77
N VAL A 189 -8.54 1.13 -1.44
CA VAL A 189 -7.85 2.39 -1.08
C VAL A 189 -8.66 3.65 -1.42
N CYS A 190 -9.64 3.55 -2.32
CA CYS A 190 -10.52 4.68 -2.66
C CYS A 190 -11.63 4.93 -1.62
N ARG A 191 -11.69 4.11 -0.55
CA ARG A 191 -12.57 4.35 0.60
C ARG A 191 -12.05 5.45 1.52
N PHE A 192 -10.77 5.81 1.42
CA PHE A 192 -10.14 6.87 2.19
C PHE A 192 -10.27 8.20 1.44
N ASN A 193 -10.87 9.23 2.04
CA ASN A 193 -10.95 10.57 1.45
C ASN A 193 -9.57 11.23 1.26
N GLN A 194 -8.53 10.64 1.84
CA GLN A 194 -7.12 10.98 1.67
C GLN A 194 -6.53 10.46 0.35
N VAL A 195 -7.21 9.59 -0.40
CA VAL A 195 -6.73 9.10 -1.71
C VAL A 195 -7.54 9.74 -2.82
N SER A 196 -6.86 10.34 -3.78
CA SER A 196 -7.48 10.83 -5.01
C SER A 196 -6.71 10.38 -6.24
N HIS A 197 -7.43 9.97 -7.28
CA HIS A 197 -6.86 9.60 -8.57
C HIS A 197 -7.41 10.54 -9.64
N CYS A 198 -6.50 11.09 -10.45
CA CYS A 198 -6.83 11.86 -11.64
C CYS A 198 -6.41 11.06 -12.89
N PRO A 199 -7.32 10.29 -13.52
CA PRO A 199 -6.98 9.45 -14.68
C PRO A 199 -6.42 10.25 -15.86
N SER A 200 -6.97 11.44 -16.13
CA SER A 200 -6.57 12.30 -17.24
C SER A 200 -5.12 12.76 -17.12
N SER A 201 -4.73 13.21 -15.92
CA SER A 201 -3.34 13.60 -15.65
C SER A 201 -2.44 12.45 -15.21
N ARG A 202 -2.99 11.24 -15.03
CA ARG A 202 -2.29 10.03 -14.56
C ARG A 202 -1.54 10.26 -13.24
N ARG A 203 -2.22 10.89 -12.30
CA ARG A 203 -1.68 11.19 -10.96
C ARG A 203 -2.54 10.64 -9.85
N ILE A 204 -1.90 10.17 -8.79
CA ILE A 204 -2.54 9.78 -7.53
C ILE A 204 -1.99 10.66 -6.41
N GLY A 205 -2.86 11.18 -5.57
CA GLY A 205 -2.52 11.95 -4.39
C GLY A 205 -2.94 11.18 -3.15
N VAL A 206 -2.03 11.04 -2.19
CA VAL A 206 -2.29 10.36 -0.91
C VAL A 206 -1.90 11.28 0.23
N GLY A 207 -2.87 11.60 1.09
CA GLY A 207 -2.64 12.41 2.27
C GLY A 207 -2.19 11.56 3.46
N ALA A 208 -1.14 12.00 4.13
CA ALA A 208 -0.53 11.29 5.25
C ALA A 208 -0.91 11.90 6.60
N LYS A 209 -0.73 11.10 7.67
CA LYS A 209 -0.93 11.52 9.06
C LYS A 209 -0.02 12.67 9.49
N ASN A 210 1.17 12.79 8.91
CA ASN A 210 2.15 13.83 9.21
C ASN A 210 1.95 15.13 8.40
N GLY A 211 0.81 15.28 7.73
CA GLY A 211 0.48 16.47 6.92
C GLY A 211 1.14 16.54 5.55
N GLN A 212 1.84 15.48 5.14
CA GLN A 212 2.40 15.38 3.79
C GLN A 212 1.38 14.82 2.79
N ILE A 213 1.57 15.17 1.52
CA ILE A 213 0.94 14.51 0.38
C ILE A 213 2.02 13.76 -0.39
N ALA A 214 1.83 12.46 -0.57
CA ALA A 214 2.54 11.69 -1.58
C ALA A 214 1.83 11.87 -2.93
N LEU A 215 2.52 12.49 -3.88
CA LEU A 215 2.03 12.75 -5.23
C LEU A 215 2.72 11.80 -6.21
N TYR A 216 1.99 10.78 -6.67
CA TYR A 216 2.46 9.78 -7.62
C TYR A 216 2.17 10.22 -9.05
N GLU A 217 3.21 10.31 -9.88
CA GLU A 217 3.13 10.55 -11.31
C GLU A 217 3.32 9.23 -12.06
N LEU A 218 2.21 8.63 -12.49
CA LEU A 218 2.19 7.27 -13.05
C LEU A 218 2.87 7.18 -14.43
N ARG A 219 3.04 8.30 -15.15
CA ARG A 219 3.76 8.29 -16.43
C ARG A 219 5.26 8.13 -16.27
N SER A 220 5.81 8.74 -15.21
CA SER A 220 7.25 8.79 -14.97
C SER A 220 7.70 7.87 -13.83
N ASN A 221 6.76 7.18 -13.16
CA ASN A 221 7.00 6.37 -11.97
C ASN A 221 7.76 7.13 -10.89
N LYS A 222 7.41 8.42 -10.70
CA LYS A 222 7.98 9.29 -9.68
C LYS A 222 6.97 9.54 -8.58
N CYS A 223 7.45 9.57 -7.34
CA CYS A 223 6.69 10.05 -6.19
C CYS A 223 7.34 11.34 -5.69
N GLN A 224 6.52 12.37 -5.47
CA GLN A 224 6.93 13.61 -4.83
C GLN A 224 6.24 13.74 -3.49
N MET A 225 7.01 13.94 -2.42
CA MET A 225 6.47 14.30 -1.11
C MET A 225 6.32 15.81 -0.99
N ILE A 226 5.13 16.28 -0.62
CA ILE A 226 4.79 17.69 -0.47
C ILE A 226 4.34 17.93 0.96
N GLN A 227 5.02 18.82 1.70
CA GLN A 227 4.52 19.26 2.99
C GLN A 227 3.31 20.17 2.78
N ALA A 228 2.11 19.66 3.02
CA ALA A 228 0.88 20.36 2.71
C ALA A 228 0.26 21.06 3.92
N HIS A 229 0.31 20.39 5.07
CA HIS A 229 -0.19 20.84 6.36
C HIS A 229 0.82 20.41 7.44
N GLY A 230 0.76 20.98 8.63
CA GLY A 230 1.50 20.54 9.83
C GLY A 230 0.82 19.41 10.61
N ALA A 231 -0.47 19.17 10.37
CA ALA A 231 -1.24 18.07 10.94
C ALA A 231 -1.84 17.15 9.87
N ALA A 232 -2.45 16.03 10.31
CA ALA A 232 -3.00 15.01 9.43
C ALA A 232 -3.90 15.58 8.33
N ILE A 233 -3.70 15.08 7.11
CA ILE A 233 -4.59 15.38 5.99
C ILE A 233 -5.84 14.54 6.15
N THR A 234 -7.00 15.18 6.20
CA THR A 234 -8.28 14.48 6.35
C THR A 234 -8.95 14.19 5.01
N ALA A 235 -8.71 15.03 4.00
CA ALA A 235 -9.20 14.81 2.65
C ALA A 235 -8.29 15.47 1.61
N ASN A 236 -8.20 14.90 0.41
CA ASN A 236 -7.69 15.59 -0.77
C ASN A 236 -8.44 15.15 -2.04
N THR A 237 -8.39 15.98 -3.09
CA THR A 237 -8.99 15.65 -4.38
C THR A 237 -8.41 16.47 -5.52
N PHE A 238 -8.13 15.84 -6.65
CA PHE A 238 -7.83 16.55 -7.89
C PHE A 238 -9.06 17.19 -8.49
N SER A 239 -8.87 18.34 -9.15
CA SER A 239 -9.87 18.92 -10.04
C SER A 239 -10.14 17.96 -11.21
N PRO A 240 -11.32 17.99 -11.86
CA PRO A 240 -11.63 17.11 -12.98
C PRO A 240 -10.63 17.19 -14.13
N GLU A 241 -10.15 18.40 -14.47
CA GLU A 241 -9.09 18.63 -15.47
C GLU A 241 -7.67 18.27 -14.97
N GLY A 242 -7.52 17.93 -13.70
CA GLY A 242 -6.24 17.62 -13.05
C GLY A 242 -5.35 18.82 -12.75
N LYS A 243 -5.67 20.04 -13.19
CA LYS A 243 -4.80 21.21 -13.00
C LYS A 243 -4.50 21.54 -11.53
N PHE A 244 -5.48 21.30 -10.66
CA PHE A 244 -5.39 21.62 -9.25
C PHE A 244 -5.57 20.38 -8.38
N LEU A 245 -4.95 20.40 -7.21
CA LEU A 245 -5.21 19.49 -6.09
C LEU A 245 -5.70 20.34 -4.92
N ALA A 246 -6.81 19.94 -4.30
CA ALA A 246 -7.26 20.51 -3.04
C ALA A 246 -6.88 19.53 -1.91
N SER A 247 -6.42 20.05 -0.77
CA SER A 247 -6.20 19.28 0.45
C SER A 247 -6.76 20.00 1.65
N TYR A 248 -7.21 19.22 2.64
CA TYR A 248 -7.84 19.73 3.85
C TYR A 248 -7.28 19.03 5.08
N SER A 249 -6.97 19.82 6.12
CA SER A 249 -6.69 19.32 7.47
C SER A 249 -7.75 19.85 8.43
N CYS A 250 -8.53 18.93 9.00
CA CYS A 250 -9.51 19.24 10.04
C CYS A 250 -8.86 19.78 11.31
N ALA A 251 -7.67 19.28 11.70
CA ALA A 251 -7.00 19.73 12.92
C ALA A 251 -6.48 21.18 12.82
N GLU A 252 -6.14 21.62 11.61
CA GLU A 252 -5.71 23.01 11.34
C GLU A 252 -6.86 23.90 10.90
N ASN A 253 -8.05 23.34 10.70
CA ASN A 253 -9.17 24.00 10.03
C ASN A 253 -8.75 24.70 8.74
N ARG A 254 -7.91 24.05 7.92
CA ARG A 254 -7.28 24.68 6.77
C ARG A 254 -7.49 23.89 5.49
N LEU A 255 -7.97 24.59 4.45
CA LEU A 255 -8.05 24.09 3.08
C LEU A 255 -6.97 24.76 2.24
N SER A 256 -6.24 23.98 1.44
CA SER A 256 -5.16 24.47 0.58
C SER A 256 -5.32 23.97 -0.85
N PHE A 257 -5.10 24.86 -1.82
CA PHE A 257 -5.04 24.54 -3.24
C PHE A 257 -3.58 24.49 -3.72
N TRP A 258 -3.31 23.50 -4.55
CA TRP A 258 -1.99 23.20 -5.08
C TRP A 258 -2.06 23.15 -6.60
N GLN A 259 -1.05 23.71 -7.24
CA GLN A 259 -0.88 23.61 -8.69
C GLN A 259 0.48 23.00 -8.99
N THR A 260 0.48 22.00 -9.87
CA THR A 260 1.70 21.37 -10.37
C THR A 260 2.05 21.94 -11.72
N SER A 261 3.22 22.55 -11.84
CA SER A 261 3.81 22.95 -13.12
C SER A 261 4.87 21.93 -13.52
N THR A 262 4.69 21.30 -14.67
CA THR A 262 5.74 20.53 -15.35
C THR A 262 6.67 21.49 -16.07
N GLY A 263 7.98 21.23 -16.08
CA GLY A 263 8.94 22.02 -16.85
C GLY A 263 8.55 22.09 -18.34
N MET A 264 8.89 23.20 -19.01
CA MET A 264 8.62 23.35 -20.44
C MET A 264 9.28 22.20 -21.21
N PHE A 265 8.51 21.54 -22.08
CA PHE A 265 8.97 20.39 -22.89
C PHE A 265 9.50 19.19 -22.08
N GLY A 266 9.12 19.05 -20.81
CA GLY A 266 9.62 17.96 -19.95
C GLY A 266 11.06 18.15 -19.46
N LEU A 267 11.69 19.29 -19.78
CA LEU A 267 12.96 19.71 -19.21
C LEU A 267 12.70 20.47 -17.91
N GLY A 268 13.05 19.86 -16.79
CA GLY A 268 12.93 20.44 -15.45
C GLY A 268 12.10 19.57 -14.51
N ASN A 269 12.39 19.65 -13.21
CA ASN A 269 11.62 18.94 -12.19
C ASN A 269 10.20 19.50 -12.09
N SER A 270 9.22 18.61 -12.00
CA SER A 270 7.85 18.98 -11.65
C SER A 270 7.86 19.70 -10.31
N GLN A 271 7.26 20.89 -10.25
CA GLN A 271 7.11 21.64 -9.01
C GLN A 271 5.63 21.77 -8.69
N THR A 272 5.27 21.36 -7.48
CA THR A 272 3.93 21.56 -6.94
C THR A 272 4.00 22.63 -5.87
N LYS A 273 3.23 23.71 -6.05
CA LYS A 273 3.23 24.86 -5.14
C LYS A 273 1.82 25.09 -4.60
N CYS A 274 1.75 25.52 -3.34
CA CYS A 274 0.52 26.04 -2.76
C CYS A 274 0.25 27.40 -3.41
N ILE A 275 -0.93 27.55 -4.02
CA ILE A 275 -1.34 28.79 -4.67
C ILE A 275 -2.36 29.56 -3.84
N LYS A 276 -3.04 28.89 -2.91
CA LYS A 276 -4.08 29.49 -2.09
C LYS A 276 -4.38 28.64 -0.87
N SER A 277 -4.73 29.30 0.24
CA SER A 277 -5.24 28.63 1.43
C SER A 277 -6.42 29.41 2.01
N TYR A 278 -7.31 28.68 2.67
CA TYR A 278 -8.48 29.18 3.36
C TYR A 278 -8.50 28.64 4.78
N SER A 279 -8.86 29.49 5.73
CA SER A 279 -9.29 29.04 7.06
C SER A 279 -10.76 28.63 6.99
N THR A 280 -11.11 27.58 7.70
CA THR A 280 -12.46 27.00 7.77
C THR A 280 -12.98 27.09 9.20
N ALA A 281 -14.29 26.99 9.38
CA ALA A 281 -14.85 26.95 10.74
C ALA A 281 -14.43 25.64 11.44
N PRO A 282 -14.08 25.68 12.73
CA PRO A 282 -13.78 24.48 13.50
C PRO A 282 -15.04 23.62 13.66
N ILE A 283 -14.87 22.31 13.58
CA ILE A 283 -15.90 21.34 13.95
C ILE A 283 -15.89 21.21 15.48
N ALA A 284 -17.06 21.31 16.11
CA ALA A 284 -17.20 21.03 17.54
C ALA A 284 -17.10 19.53 17.82
N ASP A 285 -16.49 19.13 18.93
CA ASP A 285 -16.42 17.73 19.39
C ASP A 285 -15.89 16.70 18.37
N VAL A 286 -14.83 17.06 17.61
CA VAL A 286 -14.18 16.19 16.60
C VAL A 286 -13.85 14.79 17.13
N SER A 287 -13.49 14.67 18.42
CA SER A 287 -13.14 13.40 19.06
C SER A 287 -14.29 12.38 19.13
N ARG A 288 -15.55 12.84 19.04
CA ARG A 288 -16.74 11.96 19.01
C ARG A 288 -17.09 11.48 17.61
N LEU A 289 -16.50 12.07 16.57
CA LEU A 289 -16.80 11.78 15.18
C LEU A 289 -15.88 10.68 14.65
N ASN A 290 -16.35 9.95 13.64
CA ASN A 290 -15.54 8.95 12.97
C ASN A 290 -14.41 9.66 12.19
N PRO A 291 -13.12 9.42 12.51
CA PRO A 291 -11.97 10.05 11.84
C PRO A 291 -12.00 9.88 10.31
N MET A 292 -12.53 8.75 9.84
CA MET A 292 -12.63 8.41 8.42
C MET A 292 -13.69 9.22 7.65
N ARG A 293 -14.61 9.87 8.36
CA ARG A 293 -15.72 10.61 7.75
C ARG A 293 -15.73 12.09 8.10
N LEU A 294 -14.64 12.61 8.70
CA LEU A 294 -14.56 14.00 9.15
C LEU A 294 -14.77 15.03 8.05
N ALA A 295 -14.23 14.76 6.87
CA ALA A 295 -14.32 15.68 5.75
C ALA A 295 -14.32 14.94 4.41
N ARG A 296 -15.03 15.51 3.44
CA ARG A 296 -14.99 15.13 2.04
C ARG A 296 -14.85 16.38 1.19
N LEU A 297 -14.03 16.30 0.15
CA LEU A 297 -13.88 17.36 -0.83
C LEU A 297 -14.48 16.91 -2.16
N ILE A 298 -15.30 17.76 -2.78
CA ILE A 298 -15.95 17.47 -4.06
C ILE A 298 -15.82 18.69 -4.96
N TRP A 299 -15.21 18.51 -6.13
CA TRP A 299 -15.16 19.58 -7.14
C TRP A 299 -16.52 19.73 -7.81
N ILE A 300 -17.09 20.93 -7.76
CA ILE A 300 -18.36 21.27 -8.44
C ILE A 300 -18.08 21.61 -9.91
N ASN A 301 -16.92 22.21 -10.18
CA ASN A 301 -16.40 22.53 -11.50
C ASN A 301 -14.86 22.57 -11.43
N ASN A 302 -14.16 23.03 -12.47
CA ASN A 302 -12.68 23.05 -12.48
C ASN A 302 -12.03 24.08 -11.53
N ARG A 303 -12.82 24.96 -10.90
CA ARG A 303 -12.32 26.06 -10.05
C ARG A 303 -12.93 26.08 -8.65
N THR A 304 -14.07 25.43 -8.43
CA THR A 304 -14.77 25.44 -7.14
C THR A 304 -14.76 24.05 -6.52
N VAL A 305 -14.27 23.96 -5.28
CA VAL A 305 -14.38 22.76 -4.44
C VAL A 305 -15.37 23.01 -3.31
N SER A 306 -16.21 22.03 -3.04
CA SER A 306 -17.06 21.96 -1.87
C SER A 306 -16.38 21.13 -0.78
N LEU A 307 -16.28 21.69 0.43
CA LEU A 307 -15.88 20.99 1.64
C LEU A 307 -17.14 20.61 2.41
N MET A 308 -17.36 19.31 2.55
CA MET A 308 -18.44 18.74 3.34
C MET A 308 -17.84 18.14 4.62
N LEU A 309 -18.28 18.62 5.77
CA LEU A 309 -17.80 18.16 7.08
C LEU A 309 -18.77 17.16 7.70
N ALA A 310 -18.29 16.39 8.68
CA ALA A 310 -19.08 15.37 9.36
C ALA A 310 -20.30 15.91 10.13
N ASP A 311 -20.31 17.19 10.48
CA ASP A 311 -21.46 17.87 11.11
C ASP A 311 -22.55 18.26 10.10
N GLY A 312 -22.35 17.96 8.81
CA GLY A 312 -23.26 18.28 7.72
C GLY A 312 -23.05 19.67 7.11
N SER A 313 -22.11 20.47 7.62
CA SER A 313 -21.80 21.77 7.03
C SER A 313 -21.16 21.63 5.65
N GLU A 314 -21.58 22.48 4.71
CA GLU A 314 -21.04 22.57 3.37
C GLU A 314 -20.52 23.99 3.13
N THR A 315 -19.24 24.13 2.79
CA THR A 315 -18.64 25.41 2.41
C THR A 315 -17.90 25.29 1.08
N ARG A 316 -18.07 26.28 0.20
CA ARG A 316 -17.48 26.28 -1.15
C ARG A 316 -16.30 27.23 -1.22
N PHE A 317 -15.22 26.79 -1.85
CA PHE A 317 -13.99 27.54 -2.01
C PHE A 317 -13.59 27.58 -3.48
N ASN A 318 -13.14 28.76 -3.93
CA ASN A 318 -12.64 28.95 -5.29
C ASN A 318 -11.12 28.97 -5.29
N VAL A 319 -10.50 28.23 -6.20
CA VAL A 319 -9.08 28.37 -6.51
C VAL A 319 -8.79 29.72 -7.15
#